data_AF-A0AA95KNF7-F1
#
_entry.id   AF-A0AA95KNF7-F1
#
_cell.length_a   1.000
_cell.length_b   1.000
_cell.length_c   1.000
_cell.angle_alpha   90.00
_cell.angle_beta   90.00
_cell.angle_gamma   90.00
#
_symmetry.space_group_name_H-M   'P 1'
#
loop_
_entity.id
_entity.type
_entity.pdbx_description
1 polymer ?
#
loop_
_entity_poly.entity_id
_entity_poly.type
_entity_poly.pdbx_seq_one_letter_code
_entity_poly.pdbx_strand_id
1 'polypeptide(L)'
;MRKLTTKEFIKRSREVHSDRYDYSKVEYVNNKTKVVIICPEHGDFEQSPNSHLSGIGCPHCANESKKLTQESFIQKANEVHDNKYDYSKVEYTHSATKVEIICPIHGAFEQTSYNHLRGSGCPHCGYENTGWTKAKFIDICESKK
;
A
#
# COMPACT_ATOMS: atom_id res chain seq x y z
N MET A 1 -28.73 20.37 23.71
CA MET A 1 -27.35 20.11 23.22
C MET A 1 -26.79 21.39 22.64
N ARG A 2 -25.60 21.83 23.06
CA ARG A 2 -24.94 23.03 22.53
C ARG A 2 -24.41 22.72 21.14
N LYS A 3 -24.84 23.45 20.11
CA LYS A 3 -24.30 23.32 18.75
C LYS A 3 -22.86 23.85 18.75
N LEU A 4 -21.94 23.07 18.18
CA LEU A 4 -20.58 23.52 17.90
C LEU A 4 -20.63 24.71 16.94
N THR A 5 -19.77 25.71 17.13
CA THR A 5 -19.61 26.82 16.17
C THR A 5 -18.46 26.52 15.21
N THR A 6 -18.40 27.23 14.08
CA THR A 6 -17.27 27.13 13.14
C THR A 6 -15.92 27.34 13.83
N LYS A 7 -15.81 28.35 14.70
CA LYS A 7 -14.58 28.63 15.46
C LYS A 7 -14.16 27.48 16.36
N GLU A 8 -15.13 26.87 17.04
CA GLU A 8 -14.88 25.72 17.92
C GLU A 8 -14.49 24.48 17.12
N PHE A 9 -15.11 24.25 15.96
CA PHE A 9 -14.71 23.19 15.03
C PHE A 9 -13.24 23.37 14.57
N ILE A 10 -12.87 24.58 14.14
CA ILE A 10 -11.50 24.87 13.68
C ILE A 10 -10.49 24.64 14.81
N LYS A 11 -10.79 25.13 16.02
CA LYS A 11 -9.92 24.91 17.19
C LYS A 11 -9.65 23.43 17.44
N ARG A 12 -10.70 22.61 17.51
CA ARG A 12 -10.57 21.16 17.72
C ARG A 12 -9.86 20.47 16.56
N SER A 13 -10.10 20.93 15.34
CA SER A 13 -9.44 20.36 14.16
C SER A 13 -7.93 20.60 14.21
N ARG A 14 -7.49 21.77 14.68
CA ARG A 14 -6.07 22.06 14.95
C ARG A 14 -5.50 21.27 16.12
N GLU A 15 -6.29 20.93 17.15
CA GLU A 15 -5.82 20.04 18.21
C GLU A 15 -5.54 18.63 17.68
N VAL A 16 -6.31 18.14 16.71
CA VAL A 16 -6.16 16.81 16.11
C VAL A 16 -5.07 16.77 15.03
N HIS A 17 -5.01 17.80 14.18
CA HIS A 17 -4.16 17.82 12.98
C HIS A 17 -3.02 18.84 13.04
N SER A 18 -2.86 19.55 14.16
CA SER A 18 -1.97 20.72 14.26
C SER A 18 -2.30 21.76 13.19
N ASP A 19 -1.29 22.43 12.62
CA ASP A 19 -1.49 23.43 11.55
C ASP A 19 -1.35 22.81 10.13
N ARG A 20 -1.76 21.54 9.96
CA ARG A 20 -1.64 20.84 8.67
C ARG A 20 -2.62 21.29 7.59
N TYR A 21 -3.72 21.93 7.97
CA TYR A 21 -4.80 22.29 7.04
C TYR A 21 -5.20 23.75 7.17
N ASP A 22 -5.60 24.35 6.05
CA ASP A 22 -6.28 25.64 6.05
C ASP A 22 -7.80 25.44 6.09
N TYR A 23 -8.46 26.22 6.94
CA TYR A 23 -9.88 26.20 7.22
C TYR A 23 -10.59 27.48 6.75
N SER A 24 -9.95 28.28 5.91
CA SER A 24 -10.46 29.56 5.38
C SER A 24 -11.81 29.45 4.67
N LYS A 25 -12.14 28.27 4.10
CA LYS A 25 -13.40 27.99 3.41
C LYS A 25 -14.41 27.17 4.23
N VAL A 26 -14.16 26.96 5.53
CA VAL A 26 -15.03 26.12 6.36
C VAL A 26 -16.30 26.86 6.78
N GLU A 27 -17.44 26.30 6.39
CA GLU A 27 -18.76 26.69 6.88
C GLU A 27 -19.41 25.55 7.67
N TYR A 28 -19.25 25.56 9.00
CA TYR A 28 -19.77 24.49 9.84
C TYR A 28 -21.28 24.62 10.08
N VAL A 29 -22.04 23.60 9.69
CA VAL A 29 -23.49 23.50 9.95
C VAL A 29 -23.80 22.49 11.04
N ASN A 30 -23.25 21.27 10.94
CA ASN A 30 -23.39 20.19 11.90
C ASN A 30 -22.26 19.16 11.68
N ASN A 31 -22.21 18.09 12.48
CA ASN A 31 -21.12 17.12 12.43
C ASN A 31 -21.16 16.15 11.23
N LYS A 32 -22.27 16.12 10.47
CA LYS A 32 -22.49 15.25 9.31
C LYS A 32 -22.35 15.97 7.97
N THR A 33 -22.76 17.23 7.90
CA THR A 33 -22.64 18.07 6.70
C THR A 33 -21.16 18.28 6.42
N LYS A 34 -20.74 17.93 5.20
CA LYS A 34 -19.35 18.08 4.76
C LYS A 34 -18.94 19.54 4.78
N VAL A 35 -17.68 19.77 5.12
CA VAL A 35 -17.01 21.07 5.06
C VAL A 35 -15.85 20.98 4.08
N VAL A 36 -15.51 22.12 3.46
CA VAL A 36 -14.35 22.24 2.58
C VAL A 36 -13.13 22.59 3.44
N ILE A 37 -12.13 21.72 3.40
CA ILE A 37 -10.85 21.87 4.10
C ILE A 37 -9.76 21.92 3.02
N ILE A 38 -8.74 22.75 3.24
CA ILE A 38 -7.67 22.94 2.26
C ILE A 38 -6.44 22.19 2.75
N CYS A 39 -6.02 21.19 1.98
CA CYS A 39 -4.72 20.57 2.11
C CYS A 39 -3.66 21.43 1.39
N PRO A 40 -2.54 21.78 2.03
CA PRO A 40 -1.49 22.56 1.40
C PRO A 40 -0.85 21.87 0.20
N GLU A 41 -0.89 20.53 0.14
CA GLU A 41 -0.30 19.72 -0.94
C GLU A 41 -1.31 19.41 -2.05
N HIS A 42 -2.57 19.09 -1.71
CA HIS A 42 -3.57 18.60 -2.67
C HIS A 42 -4.73 19.56 -2.93
N GLY A 43 -4.77 20.71 -2.26
CA GLY A 43 -5.82 21.71 -2.39
C GLY A 43 -7.10 21.36 -1.62
N ASP A 44 -8.24 21.87 -2.11
CA ASP A 44 -9.54 21.72 -1.48
C ASP A 44 -10.03 20.26 -1.48
N PHE A 45 -10.48 19.78 -0.33
CA PHE A 45 -11.18 18.50 -0.21
C PHE A 45 -12.37 18.60 0.75
N GLU A 46 -13.39 17.77 0.52
CA GLU A 46 -14.58 17.74 1.36
C GLU A 46 -14.52 16.60 2.39
N GLN A 47 -14.86 16.91 3.63
CA GLN A 47 -14.94 15.90 4.68
C GLN A 47 -16.02 16.23 5.72
N SER A 48 -16.63 15.21 6.33
CA SER A 48 -17.52 15.44 7.47
C SER A 48 -16.71 15.89 8.70
N PRO A 49 -17.17 16.88 9.48
CA PRO A 49 -16.51 17.30 10.70
C PRO A 49 -16.28 16.15 11.69
N ASN A 50 -17.23 15.21 11.81
CA ASN A 50 -17.06 14.05 12.68
C ASN A 50 -15.87 13.17 12.26
N SER A 51 -15.73 12.90 10.96
CA SER A 51 -14.59 12.14 10.42
C SER A 51 -13.28 12.89 10.62
N HIS A 52 -13.27 14.19 10.34
CA HIS A 52 -12.07 15.02 10.48
C HIS A 52 -11.55 15.05 11.92
N LEU A 53 -12.46 15.28 12.88
CA LEU A 53 -12.15 15.30 14.32
C LEU A 53 -11.76 13.92 14.86
N SER A 54 -12.09 12.84 14.16
CA SER A 54 -11.65 11.49 14.50
C SER A 54 -10.23 11.19 14.02
N GLY A 55 -9.52 12.18 13.47
CA GLY A 55 -8.14 12.04 12.96
C GLY A 55 -8.04 11.66 11.49
N ILE A 56 -9.16 11.58 10.75
CA ILE A 56 -9.10 11.32 9.31
C ILE A 56 -8.73 12.63 8.60
N GLY A 57 -7.63 12.60 7.83
CA GLY A 57 -7.12 13.76 7.10
C GLY A 57 -7.54 13.79 5.63
N CYS A 58 -6.73 14.47 4.81
CA CYS A 58 -6.85 14.50 3.36
C CYS A 58 -6.76 13.07 2.77
N PRO A 59 -7.71 12.66 1.90
CA PRO A 59 -7.70 11.33 1.29
C PRO A 59 -6.50 11.12 0.35
N HIS A 60 -5.97 12.19 -0.27
CA HIS A 60 -4.80 12.11 -1.13
C HIS A 60 -3.52 11.86 -0.31
N CYS A 61 -3.25 12.63 0.75
CA CYS A 61 -2.14 12.34 1.69
C CYS A 61 -2.23 10.92 2.26
N ALA A 62 -3.45 10.48 2.63
CA ALA A 62 -3.69 9.14 3.17
C ALA A 62 -3.44 8.03 2.15
N ASN A 63 -3.58 8.31 0.85
CA ASN A 63 -3.28 7.36 -0.21
C ASN A 63 -1.79 7.37 -0.58
N GLU A 64 -1.15 8.53 -0.58
CA GLU A 64 0.30 8.66 -0.82
C GLU A 64 1.11 7.98 0.28
N SER A 65 0.75 8.17 1.55
CA SER A 65 1.35 7.43 2.66
C SER A 65 1.14 5.91 2.62
N LYS A 66 0.16 5.43 1.85
CA LYS A 66 -0.06 3.99 1.61
C LYS A 66 0.72 3.45 0.43
N LYS A 67 1.28 4.31 -0.43
CA LYS A 67 2.17 3.84 -1.51
C LYS A 67 3.43 3.28 -0.86
N LEU A 68 3.70 2.01 -1.15
CA LEU A 68 4.99 1.43 -0.82
C LEU A 68 6.08 2.24 -1.54
N THR A 69 7.09 2.68 -0.81
CA THR A 69 8.35 3.12 -1.41
C THR A 69 9.14 1.90 -1.88
N GLN A 70 10.12 2.10 -2.77
CA GLN A 70 11.03 1.03 -3.17
C GLN A 70 11.74 0.39 -1.97
N GLU A 71 12.22 1.21 -1.02
CA GLU A 71 12.86 0.73 0.21
C GLU A 71 11.91 -0.15 1.04
N SER A 72 10.68 0.31 1.26
CA SER A 72 9.69 -0.45 2.01
C SER A 72 9.23 -1.72 1.27
N PHE A 73 9.25 -1.74 -0.06
CA PHE A 73 9.04 -2.94 -0.86
C PHE A 73 10.16 -3.96 -0.62
N ILE A 74 11.42 -3.54 -0.72
CA ILE A 74 12.59 -4.40 -0.53
C ILE A 74 12.60 -4.97 0.90
N GLN A 75 12.34 -4.15 1.91
CA GLN A 75 12.26 -4.61 3.30
C GLN A 75 11.20 -5.70 3.47
N LYS A 76 9.97 -5.47 3.01
CA LYS A 76 8.91 -6.48 3.11
C LYS A 76 9.20 -7.74 2.29
N ALA A 77 9.82 -7.58 1.12
CA ALA A 77 10.20 -8.71 0.29
C ALA A 77 11.28 -9.57 0.95
N ASN A 78 12.22 -8.93 1.67
CA ASN A 78 13.20 -9.62 2.50
C ASN A 78 12.57 -10.34 3.70
N GLU A 79 11.58 -9.75 4.35
CA GLU A 79 10.83 -10.40 5.45
C GLU A 79 10.04 -11.63 4.95
N VAL A 80 9.42 -11.56 3.76
CA VAL A 80 8.62 -12.66 3.20
C VAL A 80 9.49 -13.82 2.71
N HIS A 81 10.69 -13.53 2.21
CA HIS A 81 11.56 -14.52 1.57
C HIS A 81 12.87 -14.74 2.33
N ASP A 82 12.93 -14.38 3.62
CA ASP A 82 14.10 -14.56 4.49
C ASP A 82 15.43 -14.08 3.86
N ASN A 83 15.41 -12.89 3.24
CA ASN A 83 16.56 -12.29 2.55
C ASN A 83 17.16 -13.14 1.40
N LYS A 84 16.36 -14.01 0.76
CA LYS A 84 16.83 -14.93 -0.27
C LYS A 84 17.23 -14.29 -1.60
N TYR A 85 16.64 -13.16 -1.99
CA TYR A 85 16.79 -12.59 -3.33
C TYR A 85 17.59 -11.29 -3.32
N ASP A 86 18.24 -11.01 -4.44
CA ASP A 86 18.86 -9.70 -4.69
C ASP A 86 17.88 -8.79 -5.46
N TYR A 87 17.71 -7.57 -4.95
CA TYR A 87 16.82 -6.53 -5.45
C TYR A 87 17.59 -5.32 -6.01
N SER A 88 18.89 -5.46 -6.28
CA SER A 88 19.78 -4.40 -6.78
C SER A 88 19.30 -3.71 -8.06
N LYS A 89 18.45 -4.38 -8.85
CA LYS A 89 17.85 -3.86 -10.08
C LYS A 89 16.34 -3.58 -10.00
N VAL A 90 15.76 -3.64 -8.80
CA VAL A 90 14.33 -3.34 -8.65
C VAL A 90 14.10 -1.86 -8.85
N GLU A 91 13.20 -1.53 -9.77
CA GLU A 91 12.60 -0.21 -9.91
C GLU A 91 11.11 -0.31 -9.55
N TYR A 92 10.75 0.14 -8.35
CA TYR A 92 9.37 0.06 -7.86
C TYR A 92 8.60 1.35 -8.15
N THR A 93 7.46 1.23 -8.85
CA THR A 93 6.54 2.37 -9.08
C THR A 93 5.18 2.14 -8.41
N HIS A 94 4.55 0.99 -8.62
CA HIS A 94 3.32 0.58 -7.93
C HIS A 94 3.16 -0.95 -7.80
N SER A 95 2.17 -1.42 -7.03
CA SER A 95 1.98 -2.85 -6.68
C SER A 95 1.79 -3.79 -7.88
N ALA A 96 1.17 -3.32 -8.97
CA ALA A 96 0.98 -4.10 -10.19
C ALA A 96 2.20 -4.12 -11.14
N THR A 97 3.28 -3.40 -10.80
CA THR A 97 4.48 -3.32 -11.65
C THR A 97 5.24 -4.63 -11.59
N LYS A 98 5.74 -5.10 -12.73
CA LYS A 98 6.73 -6.17 -12.78
C LYS A 98 8.09 -5.62 -12.36
N VAL A 99 8.76 -6.32 -11.47
CA VAL A 99 10.10 -6.00 -10.98
C VAL A 99 11.06 -7.13 -11.35
N GLU A 100 12.29 -6.77 -11.73
CA GLU A 100 13.38 -7.72 -11.94
C GLU A 100 13.98 -8.11 -10.59
N ILE A 101 13.88 -9.39 -10.24
CA ILE A 101 14.37 -9.96 -8.99
C ILE A 101 15.41 -11.01 -9.33
N ILE A 102 16.52 -11.04 -8.60
CA ILE A 102 17.63 -11.94 -8.90
C ILE A 102 17.61 -13.10 -7.91
N CYS A 103 17.37 -14.30 -8.44
CA CYS A 103 17.57 -15.56 -7.72
C CYS A 103 19.07 -15.89 -7.67
N PRO A 104 19.63 -16.23 -6.49
CA PRO A 104 21.05 -16.58 -6.37
C PRO A 104 21.44 -17.86 -7.16
N ILE A 105 20.46 -18.71 -7.50
CA ILE A 105 20.69 -20.00 -8.19
C ILE A 105 20.33 -19.89 -9.68
N HIS A 106 19.18 -19.27 -10.00
CA HIS A 106 18.60 -19.29 -11.35
C HIS A 106 18.73 -17.95 -12.10
N GLY A 107 19.31 -16.93 -11.46
CA GLY A 107 19.48 -15.60 -12.06
C GLY A 107 18.22 -14.73 -12.02
N ALA A 108 18.19 -13.71 -12.88
CA ALA A 108 17.12 -12.72 -12.93
C ALA A 108 15.79 -13.31 -13.44
N PHE A 109 14.69 -12.94 -12.79
CA PHE A 109 13.33 -13.26 -13.20
C PHE A 109 12.39 -12.09 -12.90
N GLU A 110 11.27 -12.04 -13.61
CA GLU A 110 10.27 -10.97 -13.42
C GLU A 110 9.04 -11.47 -12.66
N GLN A 111 8.59 -10.69 -11.69
CA GLN A 111 7.29 -10.87 -11.05
C GLN A 111 6.64 -9.54 -10.70
N THR A 112 5.31 -9.51 -10.60
CA THR A 112 4.65 -8.34 -10.04
C THR A 112 5.00 -8.20 -8.57
N SER A 113 5.28 -6.98 -8.10
CA SER A 113 5.58 -6.71 -6.69
C SER A 113 4.51 -7.28 -5.74
N TYR A 114 3.22 -7.19 -6.13
CA TYR A 114 2.11 -7.77 -5.37
C TYR A 114 2.26 -9.29 -5.16
N ASN A 115 2.45 -10.07 -6.22
CA ASN A 115 2.60 -11.52 -6.12
C ASN A 115 3.87 -11.91 -5.33
N HIS A 116 4.97 -11.20 -5.56
CA HIS A 116 6.22 -11.45 -4.83
C HIS A 116 6.04 -11.29 -3.32
N LEU A 117 5.39 -10.20 -2.88
CA LEU A 117 5.06 -9.97 -1.47
C LEU A 117 4.04 -10.95 -0.89
N ARG A 118 3.28 -11.69 -1.71
CA ARG A 118 2.42 -12.80 -1.25
C ARG A 118 3.17 -14.12 -1.07
N GLY A 119 4.48 -14.15 -1.32
CA GLY A 119 5.32 -15.33 -1.19
C GLY A 119 5.57 -16.08 -2.50
N SER A 120 5.13 -15.55 -3.65
CA SER A 120 5.58 -16.10 -4.94
C SER A 120 7.08 -15.84 -5.10
N GLY A 121 7.87 -16.92 -5.17
CA GLY A 121 9.32 -16.87 -5.35
C GLY A 121 9.73 -17.26 -6.77
N CYS A 122 11.03 -17.46 -7.00
CA CYS A 122 11.56 -17.89 -8.30
C CYS A 122 10.80 -19.12 -8.84
N PRO A 123 10.23 -19.07 -10.06
CA PRO A 123 9.50 -20.19 -10.65
C PRO A 123 10.32 -21.47 -10.73
N HIS A 124 11.60 -21.36 -11.08
CA HIS A 124 12.51 -22.51 -11.18
C HIS A 124 12.72 -23.20 -9.82
N CYS A 125 13.00 -22.44 -8.75
CA CYS A 125 13.02 -23.00 -7.39
C CYS A 125 11.69 -23.66 -7.01
N GLY A 126 10.57 -23.06 -7.42
CA GLY A 126 9.23 -23.61 -7.17
C GLY A 126 9.05 -24.99 -7.81
N TYR A 127 9.40 -25.14 -9.08
CA TYR A 127 9.34 -26.42 -9.79
C TYR A 127 10.24 -27.48 -9.14
N GLU A 128 11.48 -27.13 -8.79
CA GLU A 128 12.41 -28.04 -8.11
C GLU A 128 11.84 -28.54 -6.77
N ASN A 129 11.24 -27.65 -5.98
CA ASN A 129 10.65 -27.99 -4.68
C ASN A 129 9.36 -28.81 -4.76
N THR A 130 8.59 -28.69 -5.84
CA THR A 130 7.40 -29.56 -6.03
C THR A 130 7.76 -31.01 -6.34
N GLY A 131 9.03 -31.27 -6.71
CA GLY A 131 9.50 -32.57 -7.16
C GLY A 131 8.75 -33.08 -8.40
N TRP A 132 8.01 -32.22 -9.11
CA TRP A 132 7.26 -32.56 -10.31
C TRP A 132 8.22 -32.62 -11.50
N THR A 133 8.52 -33.83 -11.94
CA THR A 133 9.40 -34.07 -13.09
C THR A 133 8.60 -34.70 -14.23
N LYS A 134 9.11 -34.58 -15.46
CA LYS A 134 8.56 -35.29 -16.62
C LYS A 134 8.45 -36.80 -16.36
N ALA A 135 9.40 -37.37 -15.61
CA ALA A 135 9.38 -38.77 -15.19
C ALA A 135 8.20 -39.08 -14.24
N LYS A 136 7.97 -38.26 -13.20
CA LYS A 136 6.82 -38.44 -12.31
C LYS A 136 5.48 -38.27 -13.02
N PHE A 137 5.40 -37.39 -14.01
CA PHE A 137 4.19 -37.21 -14.82
C PHE A 137 3.85 -38.46 -15.64
N ILE A 138 4.85 -39.05 -16.31
CA ILE A 138 4.67 -40.28 -17.11
C ILE A 138 4.23 -41.44 -16.22
N ASP A 139 4.86 -41.61 -15.06
CA ASP A 139 4.53 -42.67 -14.08
C ASP A 139 3.07 -42.60 -13.58
N ILE A 140 2.56 -41.38 -13.34
CA ILE A 140 1.14 -41.16 -12.96
C ILE A 140 0.19 -41.49 -14.12
N CYS A 141 0.57 -41.21 -15.37
CA CYS A 141 -0.26 -41.51 -16.54
C CYS A 141 -0.32 -43.02 -16.83
N GLU A 142 0.76 -43.74 -16.58
CA GLU A 142 0.84 -45.19 -16.80
C GLU A 142 0.15 -45.99 -15.69
N SER A 143 0.18 -45.53 -14.44
CA SER A 143 -0.48 -46.16 -13.29
C SER A 143 -2.02 -46.00 -13.24
N LYS A 144 -2.59 -45.20 -14.15
CA LYS A 144 -4.05 -44.98 -14.29
C LYS A 144 -4.69 -45.74 -15.46
N LYS A 145 -3.95 -46.62 -16.12
CA LYS A 145 -4.47 -47.60 -17.10
C LYS A 145 -4.75 -48.92 -16.41
#